data_AF-M4Z3N8-F1
#
_entry.id   AF-M4Z3N8-F1
#
_cell.length_a   1.000
_cell.length_b   1.000
_cell.length_c   1.000
_cell.angle_alpha   90.00
_cell.angle_beta   90.00
_cell.angle_gamma   90.00
#
_symmetry.space_group_name_H-M   'P 1'
#
loop_
_entity.id
_entity.type
_entity.pdbx_description
1 polymer ?
#
loop_
_entity_poly.entity_id
_entity_poly.type
_entity_poly.pdbx_seq_one_letter_code
_entity_poly.pdbx_strand_id
1 'polypeptide(L)'
;MTKSSEGGPQITAEEAARLQLARERMIARHRLIEGIIRNNEQQLRNESARGGAEIELECARRDLAGAQGGSAARDEFDRVVDRLGKLRDEHARLVAEREWLNHALLEFDSTPTDDDHKRTGHA
;
A
#
# COMPACT_ATOMS: atom_id res chain seq x y z
N MET A 1 -21.14 -41.25 41.15
CA MET A 1 -21.44 -39.87 41.57
C MET A 1 -21.04 -38.95 40.43
N THR A 2 -22.05 -38.26 39.89
CA THR A 2 -22.06 -37.07 39.01
C THR A 2 -21.19 -37.01 37.74
N LYS A 3 -21.92 -36.87 36.63
CA LYS A 3 -21.52 -36.82 35.22
C LYS A 3 -20.70 -35.58 34.88
N SER A 4 -19.75 -35.77 33.97
CA SER A 4 -19.08 -34.73 33.18
C SER A 4 -20.11 -33.78 32.56
N SER A 5 -19.91 -32.48 32.73
CA SER A 5 -20.58 -31.44 31.94
C SER A 5 -19.51 -30.57 31.30
N GLU A 6 -18.81 -31.14 30.32
CA GLU A 6 -18.10 -30.39 29.29
C GLU A 6 -19.14 -29.82 28.32
N GLY A 7 -19.88 -28.81 28.79
CA GLY A 7 -20.84 -28.06 27.98
C GLY A 7 -20.29 -26.66 27.76
N GLY A 8 -19.36 -26.51 26.81
CA GLY A 8 -19.00 -25.18 26.33
C GLY A 8 -20.23 -24.45 25.78
N PRO A 9 -20.21 -23.11 25.67
CA PRO A 9 -21.35 -22.34 25.16
C PRO A 9 -21.78 -22.89 23.79
N GLN A 10 -23.05 -23.28 23.68
CA GLN A 10 -23.63 -23.74 22.42
C GLN A 10 -23.95 -22.52 21.55
N ILE A 11 -23.03 -22.19 20.64
CA ILE A 11 -23.21 -21.13 19.65
C ILE A 11 -24.27 -21.58 18.66
N THR A 12 -25.25 -20.71 18.38
CA THR A 12 -26.28 -21.00 17.37
C THR A 12 -25.69 -20.98 15.95
N ALA A 13 -26.33 -21.64 14.99
CA ALA A 13 -25.87 -21.61 13.59
C ALA A 13 -25.82 -20.18 13.03
N GLU A 14 -26.76 -19.32 13.44
CA GLU A 14 -26.80 -17.91 13.07
C GLU A 14 -25.61 -17.12 13.67
N GLU A 15 -25.28 -17.37 14.93
CA GLU A 15 -24.15 -16.74 15.60
C GLU A 15 -22.81 -17.20 15.01
N ALA A 16 -22.69 -18.49 14.66
CA ALA A 16 -21.53 -19.00 13.93
C ALA A 16 -21.37 -18.35 12.55
N ALA A 17 -22.47 -18.15 11.81
CA ALA A 17 -22.45 -17.46 10.52
C ALA A 17 -22.03 -15.98 10.65
N ARG A 18 -22.51 -15.27 11.69
CA ARG A 18 -22.10 -13.89 11.98
C ARG A 18 -20.62 -13.78 12.31
N LEU A 19 -20.11 -14.68 13.16
CA LEU A 19 -18.68 -14.72 13.51
C LEU A 19 -17.80 -15.00 12.28
N GLN A 20 -18.24 -15.91 11.41
CA GLN A 20 -17.53 -16.20 10.16
C GLN A 20 -17.49 -14.97 9.24
N LEU A 21 -18.62 -14.29 9.05
CA LEU A 21 -18.69 -13.06 8.25
C LEU A 21 -17.80 -11.95 8.83
N ALA A 22 -17.82 -11.76 10.15
CA ALA A 22 -16.96 -10.79 10.83
C ALA A 22 -15.47 -11.10 10.64
N ARG A 23 -15.09 -12.38 10.71
CA ARG A 23 -13.73 -12.84 10.45
C ARG A 23 -13.32 -12.57 9.00
N GLU A 24 -14.17 -12.87 8.04
CA GLU A 24 -13.92 -12.62 6.61
C GLU A 24 -13.75 -11.12 6.33
N ARG A 25 -14.60 -10.29 6.93
CA ARG A 25 -14.51 -8.83 6.84
C ARG A 25 -13.20 -8.31 7.43
N MET A 26 -12.79 -8.80 8.61
CA MET A 26 -11.50 -8.46 9.22
C MET A 26 -10.33 -8.81 8.30
N ILE A 27 -10.33 -10.02 7.70
CA ILE A 27 -9.27 -10.46 6.79
C ILE A 27 -9.23 -9.59 5.54
N ALA A 28 -10.38 -9.27 4.95
CA ALA A 28 -10.46 -8.40 3.77
C ALA A 28 -9.90 -7.00 4.07
N ARG A 29 -10.29 -6.41 5.21
CA ARG A 29 -9.75 -5.12 5.67
C ARG A 29 -8.24 -5.18 5.88
N HIS A 30 -7.75 -6.23 6.53
CA HIS A 30 -6.33 -6.41 6.79
C HIS A 30 -5.52 -6.47 5.50
N ARG A 31 -6.01 -7.17 4.47
CA ARG A 31 -5.35 -7.24 3.16
C ARG A 31 -5.23 -5.87 2.48
N LEU A 32 -6.25 -5.02 2.60
CA LEU A 32 -6.19 -3.64 2.08
C LEU A 32 -5.09 -2.84 2.80
N ILE A 33 -5.03 -2.94 4.14
CA ILE A 33 -4.02 -2.26 4.95
C ILE A 33 -2.61 -2.74 4.59
N GLU A 34 -2.40 -4.06 4.46
CA GLU A 34 -1.11 -4.60 4.00
C GLU A 34 -0.74 -4.09 2.61
N GLY A 35 -1.71 -3.98 1.70
CA GLY A 35 -1.52 -3.36 0.39
C GLY A 35 -0.98 -1.93 0.50
N ILE A 36 -1.61 -1.11 1.35
CA ILE A 36 -1.18 0.28 1.60
C ILE A 36 0.25 0.32 2.17
N ILE A 37 0.55 -0.54 3.14
CA ILE A 37 1.89 -0.61 3.75
C ILE A 37 2.95 -0.95 2.69
N ARG A 38 2.71 -1.99 1.88
CA ARG A 38 3.63 -2.39 0.81
C ARG A 38 3.80 -1.32 -0.25
N ASN A 39 2.72 -0.61 -0.61
CA ASN A 39 2.81 0.50 -1.56
C ASN A 39 3.62 1.67 -0.97
N ASN A 40 3.37 2.05 0.29
CA ASN A 40 4.15 3.10 0.97
C ASN A 40 5.65 2.75 1.02
N GLU A 41 6.00 1.50 1.31
CA GLU A 41 7.39 1.05 1.30
C GLU A 41 8.03 1.21 -0.08
N GLN A 42 7.32 0.84 -1.16
CA GLN A 42 7.79 1.03 -2.53
C GLN A 42 7.94 2.51 -2.88
N GLN A 43 7.03 3.37 -2.43
CA GLN A 43 7.14 4.83 -2.62
C GLN A 43 8.40 5.39 -1.98
N LEU A 44 8.71 5.00 -0.74
CA LEU A 44 9.93 5.44 -0.05
C LEU A 44 11.21 5.00 -0.78
N ARG A 45 11.24 3.74 -1.25
CA ARG A 45 12.36 3.22 -2.04
C ARG A 45 12.51 3.97 -3.36
N ASN A 46 11.40 4.23 -4.05
CA ASN A 46 11.38 5.00 -5.30
C ASN A 46 11.87 6.44 -5.06
N GLU A 47 11.42 7.10 -3.99
CA GLU A 47 11.83 8.46 -3.64
C GLU A 47 13.34 8.56 -3.40
N SER A 48 13.91 7.63 -2.60
CA SER A 48 15.36 7.56 -2.41
C SER A 48 16.11 7.31 -3.72
N ALA A 49 15.63 6.39 -4.56
CA ALA A 49 16.25 6.10 -5.85
C ALA A 49 16.19 7.31 -6.80
N ARG A 50 15.07 8.06 -6.79
CA ARG A 50 14.87 9.28 -7.57
C ARG A 50 15.82 10.39 -7.12
N GLY A 51 15.94 10.62 -5.80
CA GLY A 51 16.89 11.59 -5.26
C GLY A 51 18.34 11.28 -5.65
N GLY A 52 18.73 10.00 -5.63
CA GLY A 52 20.04 9.57 -6.14
C GLY A 52 20.23 9.86 -7.63
N ALA A 53 19.24 9.50 -8.46
CA ALA A 53 19.29 9.74 -9.90
C ALA A 53 19.29 11.23 -10.27
N GLU A 54 18.65 12.10 -9.48
CA GLU A 54 18.70 13.55 -9.67
C GLU A 54 20.09 14.12 -9.40
N ILE A 55 20.78 13.61 -8.37
CA ILE A 55 22.18 13.98 -8.09
C ILE A 55 23.09 13.52 -9.24
N GLU A 56 22.96 12.25 -9.66
CA GLU A 56 23.70 11.69 -10.80
C GLU A 56 23.46 12.51 -12.08
N LEU A 57 22.23 12.97 -12.31
CA LEU A 57 21.87 13.77 -13.47
C LEU A 57 22.60 15.12 -13.46
N GLU A 58 22.63 15.80 -12.31
CA GLU A 58 23.34 17.08 -12.19
C GLU A 58 24.86 16.92 -12.36
N CYS A 59 25.44 15.80 -11.90
CA CYS A 59 26.83 15.45 -12.19
C CYS A 59 27.06 15.23 -13.69
N ALA A 60 26.25 14.37 -14.33
CA ALA A 60 26.36 14.09 -15.75
C ALA A 60 26.16 15.34 -16.62
N ARG A 61 25.28 16.26 -16.23
CA ARG A 61 25.09 17.56 -16.89
C ARG A 61 26.35 18.41 -16.82
N ARG A 62 27.02 18.45 -15.68
CA ARG A 62 28.28 19.21 -15.51
C ARG A 62 29.40 18.61 -16.35
N ASP A 63 29.53 17.28 -16.34
CA ASP A 63 30.57 16.58 -17.10
C ASP A 63 30.37 16.76 -18.62
N LEU A 64 29.12 16.72 -19.10
CA LEU A 64 28.78 16.98 -20.50
C LEU A 64 29.08 18.42 -20.91
N ALA A 65 28.89 19.40 -20.01
CA ALA A 65 29.18 20.81 -20.27
C ALA A 65 30.67 21.17 -20.16
N GLY A 66 31.50 20.30 -19.57
CA GLY A 66 32.92 20.50 -19.41
C GLY A 66 33.72 20.30 -20.70
N ALA A 67 35.00 20.73 -20.69
CA ALA A 67 35.91 20.59 -21.82
C ALA A 67 36.21 19.13 -22.24
N GLN A 68 35.80 18.15 -21.42
CA GLN A 68 35.90 16.70 -21.69
C GLN A 68 34.56 16.06 -22.06
N GLY A 69 33.52 16.85 -22.40
CA GLY A 69 32.23 16.38 -22.86
C GLY A 69 32.32 15.58 -24.17
N GLY A 70 32.71 14.32 -24.07
CA GLY A 70 32.77 13.36 -25.17
C GLY A 70 31.54 12.47 -25.23
N SER A 71 31.53 11.53 -26.18
CA SER A 71 30.42 10.58 -26.36
C SER A 71 30.07 9.82 -25.07
N ALA A 72 31.07 9.43 -24.28
CA ALA A 72 30.85 8.73 -23.02
C ALA A 72 30.06 9.55 -21.99
N ALA A 73 30.32 10.87 -21.88
CA ALA A 73 29.57 11.76 -20.99
C ALA A 73 28.12 11.94 -21.49
N ARG A 74 27.93 11.95 -22.81
CA ARG A 74 26.59 11.98 -23.41
C ARG A 74 25.81 10.70 -23.15
N ASP A 75 26.44 9.55 -23.32
CA ASP A 75 25.84 8.23 -23.07
C ASP A 75 25.47 8.04 -21.59
N GLU A 76 26.28 8.54 -20.66
CA GLU A 76 25.95 8.57 -19.24
C GLU A 76 24.75 9.49 -18.97
N PHE A 77 24.78 10.72 -19.49
CA PHE A 77 23.66 11.65 -19.34
C PHE A 77 22.34 11.06 -19.84
N ASP A 78 22.32 10.49 -21.04
CA ASP A 78 21.11 9.90 -21.63
C ASP A 78 20.62 8.67 -20.81
N ARG A 79 21.54 7.85 -20.28
CA ARG A 79 21.19 6.73 -19.38
C ARG A 79 20.55 7.20 -18.07
N VAL A 80 21.11 8.23 -17.43
CA VAL A 80 20.56 8.76 -16.18
C VAL A 80 19.19 9.42 -16.42
N VAL A 81 19.02 10.13 -17.55
CA VAL A 81 17.72 10.70 -17.96
C VAL A 81 16.67 9.61 -18.13
N ASP A 82 16.98 8.53 -18.86
CA ASP A 82 16.05 7.41 -19.06
C ASP A 82 15.69 6.73 -17.73
N ARG A 83 16.69 6.49 -16.87
CA ARG A 83 16.46 5.94 -15.52
C ARG A 83 15.56 6.84 -14.69
N LEU A 84 15.79 8.15 -14.69
CA LEU A 84 14.97 9.11 -13.95
C LEU A 84 13.53 9.17 -14.50
N GLY A 85 13.36 9.05 -15.81
CA GLY A 85 12.05 8.92 -16.45
C GLY A 85 11.27 7.72 -15.91
N LYS A 86 11.89 6.53 -15.93
CA LYS A 86 11.29 5.30 -15.38
C LYS A 86 10.92 5.42 -13.91
N LEU A 87 11.76 6.08 -13.10
CA LEU A 87 11.47 6.30 -11.67
C LEU A 87 10.27 7.24 -11.47
N ARG A 88 10.09 8.24 -12.33
CA ARG A 88 8.93 9.15 -12.30
C ARG A 88 7.64 8.45 -12.73
N ASP A 89 7.69 7.61 -13.77
CA ASP A 89 6.55 6.81 -14.21
C ASP A 89 6.12 5.83 -13.11
N GLU A 90 7.09 5.17 -12.48
CA GLU A 90 6.85 4.28 -11.35
C GLU A 90 6.25 5.03 -10.15
N HIS A 91 6.74 6.23 -9.85
CA HIS A 91 6.14 7.07 -8.82
C HIS A 91 4.67 7.38 -9.11
N ALA A 92 4.34 7.77 -10.34
CA ALA A 92 2.97 8.05 -10.74
C ALA A 92 2.07 6.80 -10.58
N ARG A 93 2.57 5.62 -10.98
CA ARG A 93 1.88 4.33 -10.78
C ARG A 93 1.61 4.06 -9.30
N LEU A 94 2.62 4.23 -8.44
CA LEU A 94 2.50 3.99 -7.00
C LEU A 94 1.53 4.96 -6.32
N VAL A 95 1.50 6.23 -6.74
CA VAL A 95 0.54 7.23 -6.26
C VAL A 95 -0.89 6.84 -6.62
N ALA A 96 -1.14 6.48 -7.89
CA ALA A 96 -2.46 6.04 -8.32
C ALA A 96 -2.93 4.77 -7.57
N GLU A 97 -2.03 3.81 -7.36
CA GLU A 97 -2.33 2.61 -6.58
C GLU A 97 -2.66 2.95 -5.11
N ARG A 98 -1.93 3.89 -4.48
CA ARG A 98 -2.23 4.35 -3.12
C ARG A 98 -3.61 5.00 -3.03
N GLU A 99 -3.96 5.85 -3.99
CA GLU A 99 -5.27 6.50 -4.04
C GLU A 99 -6.38 5.47 -4.16
N TRP A 100 -6.22 4.49 -5.06
CA TRP A 100 -7.15 3.38 -5.20
C TRP A 100 -7.29 2.56 -3.92
N LEU A 101 -6.17 2.18 -3.27
CA LEU A 101 -6.20 1.42 -2.02
C LEU A 101 -6.88 2.19 -0.88
N ASN A 102 -6.61 3.49 -0.76
CA ASN A 102 -7.26 4.34 0.24
C ASN A 102 -8.76 4.46 -0.01
N HIS A 103 -9.16 4.62 -1.27
CA HIS A 103 -10.56 4.67 -1.65
C HIS A 103 -11.27 3.35 -1.34
N ALA A 104 -10.67 2.23 -1.74
CA ALA A 104 -11.19 0.89 -1.46
C ALA A 104 -11.35 0.63 0.06
N LEU A 105 -10.39 1.07 0.88
CA LEU A 105 -10.49 0.95 2.33
C LEU A 105 -11.61 1.83 2.91
N LEU A 106 -11.78 3.05 2.40
CA LEU A 106 -12.86 3.95 2.83
C LEU A 106 -14.24 3.39 2.47
N GLU A 107 -14.42 2.88 1.25
CA GLU A 107 -15.65 2.21 0.81
C GLU A 107 -15.93 0.96 1.65
N PHE A 108 -14.89 0.19 1.94
CA PHE A 108 -15.01 -1.01 2.76
C PHE A 108 -15.49 -0.66 4.19
N ASP A 109 -14.86 0.33 4.82
CA ASP A 109 -15.17 0.76 6.20
C ASP A 109 -16.53 1.47 6.30
N SER A 110 -17.02 2.10 5.23
CA SER A 110 -18.33 2.79 5.19
C SER A 110 -19.52 1.87 4.90
N THR A 111 -19.28 0.61 4.52
CA THR A 111 -20.35 -0.38 4.33
C THR A 111 -20.95 -0.76 5.68
N PRO A 112 -22.26 -0.53 5.93
CA PRO A 112 -22.91 -0.86 7.20
C PRO A 112 -22.79 -2.34 7.53
N THR A 113 -22.55 -2.66 8.79
CA THR A 113 -22.63 -4.02 9.32
C THR A 113 -23.86 -4.18 10.22
N ASP A 114 -24.43 -5.38 10.29
CA ASP A 114 -25.61 -5.67 11.13
C ASP A 114 -25.44 -5.31 12.61
N ASP A 115 -24.19 -5.19 13.09
CA ASP A 115 -23.88 -4.79 14.47
C ASP A 115 -23.81 -3.25 14.68
N ASP A 116 -23.76 -2.44 13.62
CA ASP A 116 -23.73 -0.97 13.73
C ASP A 116 -25.05 -0.41 14.30
N HIS A 117 -26.17 -1.12 14.12
CA HIS A 117 -27.47 -0.77 14.69
C HIS A 117 -27.58 -0.99 16.21
N LYS A 118 -26.66 -1.74 16.84
CA LYS A 118 -26.68 -1.98 18.29
C LYS A 118 -25.88 -0.95 19.08
N ARG A 119 -25.02 -0.14 18.43
CA ARG A 119 -24.13 0.81 19.12
C ARG A 119 -24.77 2.17 19.43
N THR A 120 -25.97 2.45 18.94
CA THR A 120 -26.70 3.71 19.18
C THR A 120 -27.60 3.68 20.42
N GLY A 121 -27.54 2.62 21.24
CA GLY A 121 -28.41 2.40 22.40
C GLY A 121 -27.89 2.86 23.76
N HIS A 122 -26.99 3.84 23.84
CA HIS A 122 -26.63 4.48 25.11
C HIS A 122 -26.55 6.00 24.94
N ALA A 123 -27.67 6.66 25.27
CA ALA A 123 -27.75 8.06 25.64
C ALA A 123 -28.19 8.14 27.11
#